data_AF-A0A1Z4GSB2-F1
#
_entry.id   AF-A0A1Z4GSB2-F1
#
_cell.length_a   1.000
_cell.length_b   1.000
_cell.length_c   1.000
_cell.angle_alpha   90.00
_cell.angle_beta   90.00
_cell.angle_gamma   90.00
#
_symmetry.space_group_name_H-M   'P 1'
#
loop_
_entity.id
_entity.type
_entity.pdbx_description
1 polymer ?
#
loop_
_entity_poly.entity_id
_entity_poly.type
_entity_poly.pdbx_seq_one_letter_code
_entity_poly.pdbx_strand_id
1 'polypeptide(L)'
;MSILSLAGEYRVNPFVIVNNYQSVSGKCYNYSGSNPKNLIAALDKAIAAGGHHLLCCSAQKAKSKWGTQALEQRFKQKFPHLRILRIDSHSVLDPKHPAFECIAYLNEILTQYDLVIASPSLETGVSIDIRGHFDSVWGIFQGVQPVDSVRQMLARLRETVDRHIWVSQYGMGTVGNGSTSMGGLLRSQDIATQANIALLSAADNDDYSFIDQNFQPESLQTWGKRGAVINVQMRRYQEFVLKGLVADGYTVIDADDSDPDETKEVVKEVKAASKELYSGQCQGVSESDDVSDAELKKLQEKRVKTQEERYQQRKGELSRRYEVEVTPELVEKDDDGWYPQLRLHYYLSVGRQFLVNRDSKRAKGLAEAGENAIWKPDFNKGQMLSSVLLLEKLNLLQMLKTGVRLRGSDERMQELKRVALENSYLIKTCLNVTVSEKLTPVAIAQKLLSKIDLRLTYVGRLGPRGNRESVYQFVASDDGRDSIFSKWLKRDEAVIANSSVSVTSNINVPAPITDTTPLPSNQDMGGQENSTHSWWQQVKSHSAKFMERVESGLEAAKEFLSTLTSDERWGVMVAFEEAQPVMFGQLVADAPDWMLWMG
;
A
#
# COMPACT_ATOMS: atom_id res chain seq x y z
N MET A 1 4.92 22.08 -6.67
CA MET A 1 5.98 23.00 -7.11
C MET A 1 6.74 22.44 -8.30
N SER A 2 6.64 23.07 -9.48
CA SER A 2 7.59 22.83 -10.57
C SER A 2 8.96 23.44 -10.21
N ILE A 3 10.05 22.95 -10.82
CA ILE A 3 11.39 23.57 -10.65
C ILE A 3 11.36 25.08 -10.99
N LEU A 4 10.47 25.48 -11.91
CA LEU A 4 10.25 26.87 -12.27
C LEU A 4 9.57 27.67 -11.15
N SER A 5 8.63 27.08 -10.41
CA SER A 5 7.99 27.75 -9.26
C SER A 5 8.94 27.98 -8.08
N LEU A 6 9.98 27.14 -7.93
CA LEU A 6 11.04 27.33 -6.92
C LEU A 6 11.99 28.48 -7.26
N ALA A 7 12.02 28.91 -8.52
CA ALA A 7 12.87 30.01 -8.97
C ALA A 7 12.25 31.40 -8.72
N GLY A 8 11.02 31.48 -8.19
CA GLY A 8 10.34 32.75 -7.92
C GLY A 8 10.21 33.60 -9.19
N GLU A 9 10.70 34.85 -9.15
CA GLU A 9 10.69 35.78 -10.29
C GLU A 9 11.78 35.50 -11.34
N TYR A 10 12.72 34.60 -11.06
CA TYR A 10 13.77 34.27 -12.01
C TYR A 10 13.21 33.41 -13.15
N ARG A 11 13.17 33.97 -14.36
CA ARG A 11 12.92 33.22 -15.59
C ARG A 11 14.08 32.25 -15.85
N VAL A 12 13.95 31.04 -15.31
CA VAL A 12 14.86 29.93 -15.66
C VAL A 12 14.39 29.36 -17.00
N ASN A 13 15.22 29.48 -18.03
CA ASN A 13 15.03 28.72 -19.27
C ASN A 13 15.71 27.37 -19.10
N PRO A 14 14.96 26.27 -18.88
CA PRO A 14 15.57 24.96 -18.70
C PRO A 14 16.30 24.55 -19.98
N PHE A 15 17.60 24.29 -19.88
CA PHE A 15 18.38 23.68 -20.95
C PHE A 15 18.24 22.16 -20.84
N VAL A 16 17.43 21.57 -21.73
CA VAL A 16 17.19 20.12 -21.75
C VAL A 16 18.14 19.47 -22.75
N ILE A 17 19.04 18.63 -22.25
CA ILE A 17 19.85 17.74 -23.10
C ILE A 17 19.09 16.43 -23.26
N VAL A 18 18.67 16.13 -24.49
CA VAL A 18 18.08 14.82 -24.81
C VAL A 18 19.20 13.89 -25.29
N ASN A 19 19.55 12.91 -24.46
CA ASN A 19 20.49 11.86 -24.86
C ASN A 19 19.75 10.76 -25.63
N ASN A 20 19.91 10.72 -26.95
CA ASN A 20 19.33 9.70 -27.82
C ASN A 20 20.25 8.47 -28.03
N TYR A 21 21.34 8.36 -27.27
CA TYR A 21 22.24 7.21 -27.34
C TYR A 21 21.51 5.92 -26.91
N GLN A 22 21.62 4.89 -27.75
CA GLN A 22 21.19 3.53 -27.43
C GLN A 22 22.44 2.66 -27.29
N SER A 23 22.63 2.08 -26.10
CA SER A 23 23.73 1.14 -25.86
C SER A 23 23.41 -0.21 -26.49
N VAL A 24 24.44 -0.90 -27.00
CA VAL A 24 24.33 -2.33 -27.31
C VAL A 24 24.66 -3.09 -26.02
N SER A 25 23.62 -3.57 -25.33
CA SER A 25 23.72 -4.00 -23.93
C SER A 25 23.93 -5.52 -23.74
N GLY A 26 23.99 -6.28 -24.83
CA GLY A 26 24.25 -7.74 -24.81
C GLY A 26 22.97 -8.58 -24.76
N LYS A 27 23.10 -9.84 -24.34
CA LYS A 27 21.95 -10.78 -24.22
C LYS A 27 21.32 -10.71 -22.85
N CYS A 28 20.00 -10.92 -22.81
CA CYS A 28 19.24 -11.09 -21.59
C CYS A 28 18.35 -12.34 -21.68
N TYR A 29 18.69 -13.37 -20.92
CA TYR A 29 17.97 -14.63 -20.84
C TYR A 29 16.78 -14.52 -19.87
N ASN A 30 15.56 -14.70 -20.37
CA ASN A 30 14.31 -14.64 -19.61
C ASN A 30 13.86 -16.06 -19.22
N TYR A 31 13.84 -16.34 -17.92
CA TYR A 31 13.38 -17.61 -17.36
C TYR A 31 11.89 -17.58 -17.08
N SER A 32 11.18 -18.59 -17.55
CA SER A 32 9.73 -18.72 -17.37
C SER A 32 9.36 -19.44 -16.06
N GLY A 33 8.06 -19.49 -15.76
CA GLY A 33 7.49 -20.24 -14.64
C GLY A 33 6.97 -19.36 -13.50
N SER A 34 6.24 -19.98 -12.56
CA SER A 34 5.58 -19.29 -11.44
C SER A 34 6.53 -18.81 -10.34
N ASN A 35 7.80 -19.23 -10.39
CA ASN A 35 8.84 -18.83 -9.46
C ASN A 35 10.24 -18.97 -10.09
N PRO A 36 11.29 -18.38 -9.49
CA PRO A 36 12.67 -18.35 -10.02
C PRO A 36 13.45 -19.67 -10.06
N LYS A 37 12.82 -20.84 -9.83
CA LYS A 37 13.56 -22.11 -9.67
C LYS A 37 14.47 -22.46 -10.85
N ASN A 38 14.03 -22.21 -12.09
CA ASN A 38 14.83 -22.47 -13.30
C ASN A 38 16.06 -21.57 -13.36
N LEU A 39 15.89 -20.29 -13.02
CA LEU A 39 16.99 -19.32 -12.96
C LEU A 39 18.02 -19.73 -11.90
N ILE A 40 17.57 -20.13 -10.71
CA ILE A 40 18.50 -20.56 -9.65
C ILE A 40 19.19 -21.88 -9.99
N ALA A 41 18.50 -22.84 -10.65
CA ALA A 41 19.14 -24.06 -11.13
C ALA A 41 20.23 -23.76 -12.18
N ALA A 42 19.99 -22.80 -13.08
CA ALA A 42 21.00 -22.35 -14.03
C ALA A 42 22.17 -21.62 -13.35
N LEU A 43 21.89 -20.80 -12.33
CA LEU A 43 22.93 -20.14 -11.53
C LEU A 43 23.77 -21.15 -10.73
N ASP A 44 23.17 -22.22 -10.19
CA ASP A 44 23.94 -23.30 -9.55
C ASP A 44 24.95 -23.92 -10.53
N LYS A 45 24.56 -24.14 -11.79
CA LYS A 45 25.44 -24.68 -12.84
C LYS A 45 26.54 -23.69 -13.20
N ALA A 46 26.21 -22.41 -13.31
CA ALA A 46 27.19 -21.36 -13.56
C ALA A 46 28.24 -21.29 -12.43
N ILE A 47 27.80 -21.25 -11.18
CA ILE A 47 28.70 -21.28 -10.01
C ILE A 47 29.57 -22.54 -9.99
N ALA A 48 28.98 -23.71 -10.28
CA ALA A 48 29.73 -24.97 -10.30
C ALA A 48 30.78 -25.04 -11.42
N ALA A 49 30.56 -24.33 -12.53
CA ALA A 49 31.54 -24.18 -13.60
C ALA A 49 32.66 -23.16 -13.27
N GLY A 50 32.51 -22.40 -12.19
CA GLY A 50 33.40 -21.32 -11.79
C GLY A 50 32.97 -19.96 -12.37
N GLY A 51 33.73 -18.92 -12.03
CA GLY A 51 33.44 -17.54 -12.40
C GLY A 51 32.85 -16.71 -11.25
N HIS A 52 32.56 -15.44 -11.53
CA HIS A 52 32.00 -14.50 -10.57
C HIS A 52 30.66 -13.95 -11.05
N HIS A 53 29.69 -13.87 -10.14
CA HIS A 53 28.32 -13.52 -10.50
C HIS A 53 27.73 -12.44 -9.60
N LEU A 54 26.90 -11.59 -10.20
CA LEU A 54 26.10 -10.59 -9.49
C LEU A 54 24.63 -11.00 -9.51
N LEU A 55 24.04 -11.29 -8.36
CA LEU A 55 22.63 -11.64 -8.19
C LEU A 55 21.83 -10.49 -7.58
N CYS A 56 20.90 -9.97 -8.35
CA CYS A 56 20.02 -8.86 -8.04
C CYS A 56 18.64 -9.37 -7.59
N CYS A 57 18.27 -9.20 -6.33
CA CYS A 57 17.01 -9.66 -5.74
C CYS A 57 16.08 -8.50 -5.38
N SER A 58 14.79 -8.59 -5.70
CA SER A 58 13.83 -7.56 -5.31
C SER A 58 13.44 -7.54 -3.81
N ALA A 59 13.85 -8.54 -3.04
CA ALA A 59 13.49 -8.71 -1.63
C ALA A 59 14.71 -9.03 -0.77
N GLN A 60 14.67 -8.69 0.53
CA GLN A 60 15.77 -8.94 1.47
C GLN A 60 15.40 -9.78 2.71
N LYS A 61 14.12 -9.86 3.09
CA LYS A 61 13.70 -10.46 4.37
C LYS A 61 13.96 -11.97 4.41
N ALA A 62 14.32 -12.53 5.57
CA ALA A 62 14.53 -13.97 5.78
C ALA A 62 13.34 -14.84 5.36
N LYS A 63 12.10 -14.39 5.63
CA LYS A 63 10.86 -15.07 5.22
C LYS A 63 10.67 -15.10 3.69
N SER A 64 11.34 -14.21 2.96
CA SER A 64 11.29 -14.22 1.49
C SER A 64 12.25 -15.27 0.96
N LYS A 65 11.69 -16.39 0.49
CA LYS A 65 12.41 -17.51 -0.13
C LYS A 65 13.45 -17.05 -1.18
N TRP A 66 13.09 -16.10 -2.02
CA TRP A 66 13.95 -15.62 -3.11
C TRP A 66 14.61 -14.26 -2.78
N GLY A 67 14.66 -13.90 -1.50
CA GLY A 67 15.33 -12.71 -1.03
C GLY A 67 16.81 -12.93 -0.75
N THR A 68 17.55 -11.83 -0.57
CA THR A 68 19.01 -11.84 -0.40
C THR A 68 19.47 -12.78 0.72
N GLN A 69 18.84 -12.72 1.91
CA GLN A 69 19.27 -13.52 3.07
C GLN A 69 19.02 -15.03 2.89
N ALA A 70 17.86 -15.42 2.36
CA ALA A 70 17.53 -16.83 2.17
C ALA A 70 18.41 -17.48 1.10
N LEU A 71 18.73 -16.73 0.03
CA LEU A 71 19.62 -17.19 -1.02
C LEU A 71 21.07 -17.23 -0.55
N GLU A 72 21.54 -16.25 0.22
CA GLU A 72 22.86 -16.31 0.87
C GLU A 72 23.00 -17.57 1.72
N GLN A 73 22.04 -17.84 2.61
CA GLN A 73 22.04 -19.04 3.47
C GLN A 73 22.11 -20.32 2.64
N ARG A 74 21.28 -20.42 1.60
CA ARG A 74 21.29 -21.58 0.70
C ARG A 74 22.64 -21.76 0.00
N PHE A 75 23.18 -20.71 -0.59
CA PHE A 75 24.44 -20.81 -1.34
C PHE A 75 25.63 -21.12 -0.42
N LYS A 76 25.65 -20.61 0.82
CA LYS A 76 26.65 -21.02 1.83
C LYS A 76 26.55 -22.51 2.18
N GLN A 77 25.33 -23.04 2.31
CA GLN A 77 25.11 -24.47 2.59
C GLN A 77 25.51 -25.35 1.39
N LYS A 78 25.21 -24.92 0.16
CA LYS A 78 25.45 -25.70 -1.06
C LYS A 78 26.90 -25.63 -1.56
N PHE A 79 27.53 -24.45 -1.46
CA PHE A 79 28.90 -24.18 -1.89
C PHE A 79 29.71 -23.57 -0.73
N PRO A 80 30.16 -24.37 0.25
CA PRO A 80 30.85 -23.85 1.45
C PRO A 80 32.16 -23.12 1.18
N HIS A 81 32.76 -23.32 0.00
CA HIS A 81 34.00 -22.66 -0.44
C HIS A 81 33.76 -21.31 -1.12
N LEU A 82 32.50 -20.98 -1.48
CA LEU A 82 32.16 -19.79 -2.24
C LEU A 82 32.26 -18.54 -1.37
N ARG A 83 33.00 -17.53 -1.81
CA ARG A 83 33.04 -16.23 -1.14
C ARG A 83 31.81 -15.43 -1.54
N ILE A 84 30.88 -15.28 -0.61
CA ILE A 84 29.60 -14.60 -0.85
C ILE A 84 29.55 -13.26 -0.09
N LEU A 85 29.22 -12.19 -0.81
CA LEU A 85 28.93 -10.88 -0.21
C LEU A 85 27.44 -10.54 -0.40
N ARG A 86 26.71 -10.41 0.71
CA ARG A 86 25.35 -9.89 0.70
C ARG A 86 25.33 -8.37 0.93
N ILE A 87 24.68 -7.64 0.03
CA ILE A 87 24.50 -6.19 0.09
C ILE A 87 23.01 -5.85 0.13
N ASP A 88 22.54 -5.42 1.30
CA ASP A 88 21.20 -4.90 1.50
C ASP A 88 21.18 -3.88 2.64
N SER A 89 20.01 -3.28 2.89
CA SER A 89 19.86 -2.20 3.88
C SER A 89 20.26 -2.61 5.32
N HIS A 90 20.29 -3.90 5.64
CA HIS A 90 20.79 -4.37 6.93
C HIS A 90 22.31 -4.57 6.89
N SER A 91 22.82 -5.26 5.86
CA SER A 91 24.25 -5.61 5.83
C SER A 91 25.17 -4.39 5.71
N VAL A 92 24.77 -3.34 4.98
CA VAL A 92 25.58 -2.11 4.85
C VAL A 92 25.61 -1.24 6.11
N LEU A 93 24.69 -1.50 7.06
CA LEU A 93 24.54 -0.78 8.32
C LEU A 93 24.86 -1.64 9.54
N ASP A 94 25.51 -2.79 9.36
CA ASP A 94 25.93 -3.69 10.44
C ASP A 94 27.45 -3.73 10.57
N PRO A 95 28.03 -3.17 11.67
CA PRO A 95 29.49 -3.14 11.87
C PRO A 95 30.17 -4.51 11.86
N LYS A 96 29.43 -5.59 12.12
CA LYS A 96 29.96 -6.96 12.13
C LYS A 96 29.89 -7.62 10.75
N HIS A 97 29.24 -7.00 9.76
CA HIS A 97 29.04 -7.60 8.44
C HIS A 97 30.16 -7.16 7.47
N PRO A 98 30.67 -8.04 6.59
CA PRO A 98 31.66 -7.67 5.58
C PRO A 98 31.25 -6.57 4.59
N ALA A 99 29.96 -6.20 4.56
CA ALA A 99 29.42 -5.20 3.64
C ALA A 99 29.27 -3.83 4.32
N PHE A 100 29.69 -3.69 5.58
CA PHE A 100 29.57 -2.46 6.34
C PHE A 100 30.23 -1.30 5.61
N GLU A 101 29.45 -0.25 5.33
CA GLU A 101 29.90 0.95 4.62
C GLU A 101 30.55 0.69 3.24
N CYS A 102 30.29 -0.48 2.63
CA CYS A 102 30.93 -0.91 1.38
C CYS A 102 30.63 -0.02 0.18
N ILE A 103 29.59 0.83 0.27
CA ILE A 103 29.18 1.76 -0.77
C ILE A 103 30.31 2.74 -1.15
N ALA A 104 31.15 3.15 -0.19
CA ALA A 104 32.24 4.10 -0.42
C ALA A 104 33.40 3.52 -1.25
N TYR A 105 33.55 2.20 -1.29
CA TYR A 105 34.66 1.48 -1.95
C TYR A 105 34.13 0.26 -2.74
N LEU A 106 32.93 0.41 -3.32
CA LEU A 106 32.17 -0.68 -3.92
C LEU A 106 32.97 -1.43 -5.00
N ASN A 107 33.63 -0.70 -5.92
CA ASN A 107 34.39 -1.33 -7.00
C ASN A 107 35.57 -2.18 -6.49
N GLU A 108 36.13 -1.86 -5.31
CA GLU A 108 37.27 -2.59 -4.72
C GLU A 108 36.81 -3.85 -3.99
N ILE A 109 35.76 -3.76 -3.19
CA ILE A 109 35.31 -4.91 -2.38
C ILE A 109 34.64 -5.98 -3.23
N LEU A 110 33.85 -5.61 -4.24
CA LEU A 110 33.10 -6.59 -5.04
C LEU A 110 34.03 -7.57 -5.78
N THR A 111 35.26 -7.17 -6.13
CA THR A 111 36.24 -8.03 -6.81
C THR A 111 36.81 -9.13 -5.92
N GLN A 112 36.56 -9.07 -4.61
CA GLN A 112 37.05 -10.05 -3.63
C GLN A 112 36.10 -11.25 -3.46
N TYR A 113 34.95 -11.25 -4.13
CA TYR A 113 33.88 -12.23 -3.93
C TYR A 113 33.48 -12.90 -5.25
N ASP A 114 33.10 -14.17 -5.12
CA ASP A 114 32.64 -15.04 -6.22
C ASP A 114 31.17 -14.81 -6.52
N LEU A 115 30.36 -14.57 -5.48
CA LEU A 115 28.95 -14.25 -5.63
C LEU A 115 28.59 -13.02 -4.81
N VAL A 116 28.06 -12.01 -5.48
CA VAL A 116 27.51 -10.82 -4.83
C VAL A 116 26.00 -10.87 -4.92
N ILE A 117 25.31 -10.82 -3.78
CA ILE A 117 23.85 -10.85 -3.71
C ILE A 117 23.35 -9.50 -3.23
N ALA A 118 22.66 -8.76 -4.09
CA ALA A 118 22.25 -7.39 -3.82
C ALA A 118 20.73 -7.22 -3.81
N SER A 119 20.23 -6.42 -2.87
CA SER A 119 18.86 -5.90 -2.89
C SER A 119 18.79 -4.53 -3.60
N PRO A 120 17.61 -3.91 -3.75
CA PRO A 120 17.48 -2.56 -4.32
C PRO A 120 18.21 -1.47 -3.50
N SER A 121 18.85 -1.80 -2.37
CA SER A 121 19.75 -0.86 -1.69
C SER A 121 20.94 -0.41 -2.56
N LEU A 122 21.29 -1.12 -3.63
CA LEU A 122 22.24 -0.67 -4.67
C LEU A 122 21.57 0.04 -5.87
N GLU A 123 20.25 0.27 -5.82
CA GLU A 123 19.51 0.84 -6.95
C GLU A 123 19.85 2.31 -7.20
N THR A 124 20.20 3.10 -6.18
CA THR A 124 20.39 4.54 -6.31
C THR A 124 21.79 4.97 -5.87
N GLY A 125 22.36 5.94 -6.59
CA GLY A 125 23.59 6.63 -6.19
C GLY A 125 24.91 5.88 -6.35
N VAL A 126 24.92 4.68 -6.95
CA VAL A 126 26.13 3.87 -7.16
C VAL A 126 26.30 3.45 -8.62
N SER A 127 27.55 3.32 -9.07
CA SER A 127 27.93 2.78 -10.37
C SER A 127 28.96 1.66 -10.13
N ILE A 128 28.74 0.49 -10.74
CA ILE A 128 29.68 -0.63 -10.67
C ILE A 128 30.44 -0.62 -12.00
N ASP A 129 31.64 -0.05 -11.94
CA ASP A 129 32.54 0.20 -13.08
C ASP A 129 33.69 -0.83 -13.09
N ILE A 130 33.41 -2.04 -12.63
CA ILE A 130 34.33 -3.18 -12.65
C ILE A 130 34.34 -3.77 -14.05
N ARG A 131 35.53 -4.18 -14.52
CA ARG A 131 35.72 -4.90 -15.78
C ARG A 131 36.49 -6.19 -15.58
N GLY A 132 36.13 -7.24 -16.30
CA GLY A 132 36.81 -8.53 -16.33
C GLY A 132 36.68 -9.35 -15.05
N HIS A 133 35.70 -9.05 -14.19
CA HIS A 133 35.44 -9.77 -12.95
C HIS A 133 34.17 -10.61 -13.03
N PHE A 134 33.02 -9.96 -13.24
CA PHE A 134 31.73 -10.63 -13.29
C PHE A 134 31.49 -11.23 -14.66
N ASP A 135 31.22 -12.54 -14.71
CA ASP A 135 30.91 -13.26 -15.94
C ASP A 135 29.43 -13.10 -16.35
N SER A 136 28.54 -12.85 -15.40
CA SER A 136 27.10 -12.66 -15.65
C SER A 136 26.35 -11.96 -14.52
N VAL A 137 25.23 -11.36 -14.88
CA VAL A 137 24.27 -10.72 -13.95
C VAL A 137 22.98 -11.52 -13.92
N TRP A 138 22.48 -11.78 -12.72
CA TRP A 138 21.29 -12.57 -12.45
C TRP A 138 20.24 -11.71 -11.75
N GLY A 139 18.95 -11.89 -12.04
CA GLY A 139 17.90 -11.01 -11.55
C GLY A 139 16.62 -11.74 -11.16
N ILE A 140 16.12 -11.51 -9.95
CA ILE A 140 14.84 -12.02 -9.45
C ILE A 140 13.92 -10.85 -9.10
N PHE A 141 12.86 -10.68 -9.89
CA PHE A 141 11.95 -9.55 -9.79
C PHE A 141 10.51 -10.00 -9.53
N GLN A 142 10.11 -9.94 -8.26
CA GLN A 142 8.82 -10.47 -7.80
C GLN A 142 7.65 -9.49 -7.97
N GLY A 143 7.87 -8.29 -8.55
CA GLY A 143 6.80 -7.31 -8.72
C GLY A 143 6.58 -6.36 -7.54
N VAL A 144 7.57 -6.22 -6.66
CA VAL A 144 7.52 -5.29 -5.51
C VAL A 144 8.07 -3.90 -5.83
N GLN A 145 8.88 -3.77 -6.89
CA GLN A 145 9.50 -2.51 -7.33
C GLN A 145 8.98 -2.13 -8.72
N PRO A 146 8.90 -0.82 -9.07
CA PRO A 146 8.53 -0.38 -10.41
C PRO A 146 9.40 -0.97 -11.52
N VAL A 147 8.89 -0.96 -12.76
CA VAL A 147 9.60 -1.51 -13.93
C VAL A 147 10.93 -0.79 -14.18
N ASP A 148 10.95 0.54 -14.03
CA ASP A 148 12.16 1.34 -14.24
C ASP A 148 13.26 0.98 -13.23
N SER A 149 12.89 0.70 -11.97
CA SER A 149 13.80 0.25 -10.92
C SER A 149 14.50 -1.06 -11.27
N VAL A 150 13.75 -2.04 -11.81
CA VAL A 150 14.30 -3.34 -12.25
C VAL A 150 15.39 -3.13 -13.29
N ARG A 151 15.09 -2.34 -14.31
CA ARG A 151 16.01 -2.07 -15.43
C ARG A 151 17.26 -1.35 -14.94
N GLN A 152 17.08 -0.35 -14.07
CA GLN A 152 18.20 0.37 -13.48
C GLN A 152 19.10 -0.54 -12.66
N MET A 153 18.51 -1.43 -11.84
CA MET A 153 19.24 -2.38 -11.00
C MET A 153 20.09 -3.35 -11.83
N LEU A 154 19.56 -3.86 -12.96
CA LEU A 154 20.33 -4.70 -13.89
C LEU A 154 21.46 -3.94 -14.60
N ALA A 155 21.25 -2.66 -14.90
CA ALA A 155 22.21 -1.81 -15.59
C ALA A 155 23.26 -1.16 -14.68
N ARG A 156 23.28 -1.48 -13.37
CA ARG A 156 24.26 -0.95 -12.41
C ARG A 156 25.68 -1.45 -12.70
N LEU A 157 25.82 -2.71 -13.12
CA LEU A 157 27.06 -3.20 -13.72
C LEU A 157 27.16 -2.66 -15.14
N ARG A 158 28.16 -1.82 -15.39
CA ARG A 158 28.35 -1.16 -16.70
C ARG A 158 28.97 -2.07 -17.74
N GLU A 159 29.67 -3.12 -17.32
CA GLU A 159 30.27 -4.08 -18.22
C GLU A 159 29.21 -4.90 -18.97
N THR A 160 29.39 -5.03 -20.29
CA THR A 160 28.54 -5.83 -21.17
C THR A 160 28.88 -7.31 -21.00
N VAL A 161 28.05 -8.00 -20.22
CA VAL A 161 28.08 -9.46 -19.99
C VAL A 161 26.65 -10.01 -20.12
N ASP A 162 26.46 -11.32 -20.09
CA ASP A 162 25.11 -11.86 -20.23
C ASP A 162 24.28 -11.61 -18.96
N ARG A 163 22.99 -11.31 -19.16
CA ARG A 163 22.00 -11.09 -18.09
C ARG A 163 21.04 -12.27 -18.06
N HIS A 164 20.64 -12.70 -16.88
CA HIS A 164 19.71 -13.82 -16.66
C HIS A 164 18.63 -13.36 -15.69
N ILE A 165 17.36 -13.38 -16.08
CA ILE A 165 16.29 -12.81 -15.25
C ILE A 165 15.08 -13.71 -15.14
N TRP A 166 14.43 -13.66 -13.99
CA TRP A 166 13.07 -14.13 -13.78
C TRP A 166 12.24 -12.95 -13.30
N VAL A 167 11.10 -12.75 -13.93
CA VAL A 167 10.19 -11.65 -13.61
C VAL A 167 8.78 -12.21 -13.42
N SER A 168 8.14 -11.86 -12.31
CA SER A 168 6.74 -12.21 -12.06
C SER A 168 5.84 -11.66 -13.16
N GLN A 169 4.86 -12.44 -13.59
CA GLN A 169 3.88 -12.00 -14.58
C GLN A 169 3.13 -10.73 -14.13
N TYR A 170 2.88 -10.62 -12.83
CA TYR A 170 2.12 -9.54 -12.19
C TYR A 170 2.87 -8.93 -11.00
N GLY A 171 2.61 -7.65 -10.76
CA GLY A 171 3.07 -6.90 -9.58
C GLY A 171 2.35 -7.29 -8.29
N MET A 172 3.00 -7.05 -7.14
CA MET A 172 2.47 -7.32 -5.80
C MET A 172 1.75 -6.14 -5.15
N GLY A 173 1.52 -5.03 -5.88
CA GLY A 173 0.87 -3.86 -5.33
C GLY A 173 0.48 -2.81 -6.37
N THR A 174 -0.26 -1.80 -5.91
CA THR A 174 -0.69 -0.65 -6.71
C THR A 174 -0.63 0.63 -5.86
N VAL A 175 -0.43 1.76 -6.52
CA VAL A 175 -0.53 3.10 -5.91
C VAL A 175 -2.00 3.47 -5.71
N GLY A 176 -2.33 4.05 -4.54
CA GLY A 176 -3.68 4.47 -4.19
C GLY A 176 -4.68 3.32 -4.26
N ASN A 177 -5.84 3.57 -4.87
CA ASN A 177 -6.87 2.57 -5.09
C ASN A 177 -6.63 1.66 -6.31
N GLY A 178 -5.47 1.76 -6.97
CA GLY A 178 -5.13 0.94 -8.15
C GLY A 178 -5.73 1.40 -9.48
N SER A 179 -6.29 2.62 -9.53
CA SER A 179 -6.71 3.25 -10.79
C SER A 179 -5.54 3.40 -11.76
N THR A 180 -5.79 3.13 -13.04
CA THR A 180 -4.85 3.32 -14.15
C THR A 180 -4.99 4.67 -14.84
N SER A 181 -5.84 5.55 -14.33
CA SER A 181 -5.95 6.95 -14.77
C SER A 181 -5.57 7.89 -13.64
N MET A 182 -4.94 9.02 -14.00
CA MET A 182 -4.62 10.10 -13.07
C MET A 182 -5.88 10.61 -12.38
N GLY A 183 -6.94 10.92 -13.15
CA GLY A 183 -8.22 11.40 -12.63
C GLY A 183 -8.83 10.45 -11.60
N GLY A 184 -8.80 9.14 -11.86
CA GLY A 184 -9.32 8.14 -10.90
C GLY A 184 -8.53 8.07 -9.60
N LEU A 185 -7.21 8.28 -9.64
CA LEU A 185 -6.38 8.36 -8.43
C LEU A 185 -6.65 9.64 -7.65
N LEU A 186 -6.66 10.80 -8.30
CA LEU A 186 -6.91 12.10 -7.67
C LEU A 186 -8.31 12.13 -7.03
N ARG A 187 -9.35 11.76 -7.80
CA ARG A 187 -10.73 11.66 -7.32
C ARG A 187 -10.86 10.77 -6.08
N SER A 188 -10.10 9.66 -6.02
CA SER A 188 -10.13 8.78 -4.85
C SER A 188 -9.58 9.44 -3.59
N GLN A 189 -8.54 10.28 -3.74
CA GLN A 189 -7.96 11.02 -2.62
C GLN A 189 -8.86 12.16 -2.19
N ASP A 190 -9.49 12.86 -3.13
CA ASP A 190 -10.41 13.96 -2.82
C ASP A 190 -11.64 13.45 -2.08
N ILE A 191 -12.30 12.40 -2.60
CA ILE A 191 -13.48 11.80 -1.97
C ILE A 191 -13.15 11.27 -0.57
N ALA A 192 -12.01 10.58 -0.40
CA ALA A 192 -11.60 10.08 0.91
C ALA A 192 -11.32 11.24 1.89
N THR A 193 -10.69 12.32 1.44
CA THR A 193 -10.38 13.48 2.29
C THR A 193 -11.65 14.18 2.74
N GLN A 194 -12.55 14.47 1.80
CA GLN A 194 -13.85 15.09 2.09
C GLN A 194 -14.68 14.24 3.05
N ALA A 195 -14.75 12.92 2.81
CA ALA A 195 -15.47 12.01 3.69
C ALA A 195 -14.86 12.00 5.10
N ASN A 196 -13.53 11.93 5.22
CA ASN A 196 -12.85 11.93 6.52
C ASN A 196 -13.10 13.24 7.28
N ILE A 197 -13.00 14.41 6.61
CA ILE A 197 -13.28 15.71 7.22
C ILE A 197 -14.74 15.78 7.68
N ALA A 198 -15.71 15.50 6.82
CA ALA A 198 -17.12 15.60 7.16
C ALA A 198 -17.51 14.65 8.30
N LEU A 199 -17.01 13.41 8.29
CA LEU A 199 -17.27 12.42 9.32
C LEU A 199 -16.62 12.81 10.66
N LEU A 200 -15.41 13.37 10.63
CA LEU A 200 -14.76 13.85 11.85
C LEU A 200 -15.44 15.09 12.40
N SER A 201 -15.82 16.06 11.58
CA SER A 201 -16.53 17.24 12.06
C SER A 201 -17.83 16.87 12.76
N ALA A 202 -18.60 15.95 12.15
CA ALA A 202 -19.84 15.47 12.73
C ALA A 202 -19.63 14.64 14.02
N ALA A 203 -18.59 13.82 14.07
CA ALA A 203 -18.36 12.91 15.20
C ALA A 203 -17.65 13.54 16.39
N ASP A 204 -16.74 14.49 16.14
CA ASP A 204 -15.96 15.21 17.16
C ASP A 204 -16.66 16.50 17.63
N ASN A 205 -17.76 16.88 16.95
CA ASN A 205 -18.46 18.15 17.18
C ASN A 205 -17.52 19.37 17.15
N ASP A 206 -16.61 19.36 16.17
CA ASP A 206 -15.59 20.38 15.93
C ASP A 206 -15.52 20.67 14.43
N ASP A 207 -15.12 21.86 14.02
CA ASP A 207 -15.05 22.20 12.60
C ASP A 207 -13.67 21.88 12.05
N TYR A 208 -13.57 20.91 11.14
CA TYR A 208 -12.34 20.56 10.41
C TYR A 208 -12.22 21.26 9.05
N SER A 209 -13.11 22.18 8.71
CA SER A 209 -13.06 22.94 7.45
C SER A 209 -11.82 23.85 7.33
N PHE A 210 -11.14 24.15 8.45
CA PHE A 210 -9.87 24.90 8.47
C PHE A 210 -8.73 24.17 7.76
N ILE A 211 -8.86 22.86 7.51
CA ILE A 211 -7.82 22.07 6.86
C ILE A 211 -7.71 22.47 5.38
N ASP A 212 -6.58 23.04 5.00
CA ASP A 212 -6.25 23.32 3.60
C ASP A 212 -5.92 22.03 2.85
N GLN A 213 -6.80 21.71 1.90
CA GLN A 213 -6.74 20.53 1.05
C GLN A 213 -5.95 20.76 -0.25
N ASN A 214 -5.54 22.00 -0.54
CA ASN A 214 -4.84 22.39 -1.76
C ASN A 214 -3.31 22.42 -1.59
N PHE A 215 -2.77 21.70 -0.61
CA PHE A 215 -1.34 21.61 -0.40
C PHE A 215 -0.64 20.91 -1.59
N GLN A 216 0.30 21.62 -2.22
CA GLN A 216 1.17 21.12 -3.30
C GLN A 216 0.43 20.40 -4.45
N PRO A 217 -0.46 21.10 -5.19
CA PRO A 217 -1.29 20.48 -6.22
C PRO A 217 -0.47 19.87 -7.37
N GLU A 218 0.66 20.45 -7.75
CA GLU A 218 1.50 19.87 -8.81
C GLU A 218 2.20 18.58 -8.36
N SER A 219 2.58 18.50 -7.08
CA SER A 219 3.11 17.26 -6.50
C SER A 219 2.03 16.18 -6.51
N LEU A 220 0.78 16.53 -6.19
CA LEU A 220 -0.35 15.59 -6.17
C LEU A 220 -0.70 15.10 -7.58
N GLN A 221 -0.71 16.00 -8.56
CA GLN A 221 -0.85 15.63 -9.97
C GLN A 221 0.28 14.71 -10.43
N THR A 222 1.53 14.99 -10.03
CA THR A 222 2.70 14.16 -10.39
C THR A 222 2.60 12.76 -9.77
N TRP A 223 2.18 12.68 -8.50
CA TRP A 223 1.86 11.43 -7.82
C TRP A 223 0.78 10.65 -8.57
N GLY A 224 -0.30 11.31 -9.00
CA GLY A 224 -1.37 10.70 -9.79
C GLY A 224 -0.89 10.20 -11.16
N LYS A 225 -0.11 11.00 -11.90
CA LYS A 225 0.45 10.63 -13.21
C LYS A 225 1.37 9.40 -13.09
N ARG A 226 2.33 9.43 -12.17
CA ARG A 226 3.28 8.31 -11.99
C ARG A 226 2.59 7.09 -11.39
N GLY A 227 1.65 7.28 -10.46
CA GLY A 227 0.86 6.20 -9.88
C GLY A 227 0.03 5.45 -10.93
N ALA A 228 -0.61 6.17 -11.86
CA ALA A 228 -1.37 5.57 -12.95
C ALA A 228 -0.49 4.70 -13.85
N VAL A 229 0.70 5.20 -14.23
CA VAL A 229 1.69 4.46 -15.03
C VAL A 229 2.15 3.20 -14.31
N ILE A 230 2.52 3.31 -13.03
CA ILE A 230 2.92 2.17 -12.21
C ILE A 230 1.78 1.15 -12.15
N ASN A 231 0.53 1.58 -11.95
CA ASN A 231 -0.61 0.68 -11.87
C ASN A 231 -0.87 -0.08 -13.18
N VAL A 232 -0.67 0.55 -14.34
CA VAL A 232 -0.73 -0.12 -15.65
C VAL A 232 0.38 -1.16 -15.75
N GLN A 233 1.61 -0.77 -15.41
CA GLN A 233 2.78 -1.63 -15.49
C GLN A 233 2.65 -2.86 -14.58
N MET A 234 2.18 -2.68 -13.34
CA MET A 234 2.00 -3.78 -12.38
C MET A 234 0.98 -4.83 -12.85
N ARG A 235 0.01 -4.48 -13.70
CA ARG A 235 -0.94 -5.44 -14.28
C ARG A 235 -0.33 -6.32 -15.37
N ARG A 236 0.79 -5.92 -15.96
CA ARG A 236 1.51 -6.64 -17.04
C ARG A 236 3.02 -6.55 -16.77
N TYR A 237 3.41 -6.87 -15.56
CA TYR A 237 4.72 -6.50 -15.01
C TYR A 237 5.88 -7.05 -15.82
N GLN A 238 5.89 -8.37 -16.05
CA GLN A 238 6.91 -9.03 -16.88
C GLN A 238 7.01 -8.40 -18.26
N GLU A 239 5.89 -8.21 -18.95
CA GLU A 239 5.89 -7.66 -20.30
C GLU A 239 6.52 -6.26 -20.36
N PHE A 240 6.19 -5.37 -19.42
CA PHE A 240 6.78 -4.04 -19.40
C PHE A 240 8.28 -4.06 -19.05
N VAL A 241 8.72 -4.98 -18.18
CA VAL A 241 10.16 -5.18 -17.91
C VAL A 241 10.88 -5.63 -19.17
N LEU A 242 10.39 -6.67 -19.86
CA LEU A 242 11.03 -7.20 -21.06
C LEU A 242 11.08 -6.18 -22.19
N LYS A 243 9.97 -5.46 -22.44
CA LYS A 243 9.93 -4.35 -23.41
C LYS A 243 10.93 -3.24 -23.07
N GLY A 244 11.04 -2.91 -21.78
CA GLY A 244 11.99 -1.92 -21.30
C GLY A 244 13.44 -2.35 -21.53
N LEU A 245 13.77 -3.62 -21.31
CA LEU A 245 15.11 -4.15 -21.56
C LEU A 245 15.46 -4.14 -23.06
N VAL A 246 14.50 -4.48 -23.93
CA VAL A 246 14.71 -4.33 -25.38
C VAL A 246 14.98 -2.87 -25.76
N ALA A 247 14.24 -1.92 -25.16
CA ALA A 247 14.46 -0.49 -25.37
C ALA A 247 15.82 0.00 -24.82
N ASP A 248 16.37 -0.68 -23.80
CA ASP A 248 17.73 -0.45 -23.30
C ASP A 248 18.81 -1.15 -24.14
N GLY A 249 18.45 -1.76 -25.28
CA GLY A 249 19.36 -2.38 -26.23
C GLY A 249 19.80 -3.81 -25.88
N TYR A 250 19.05 -4.50 -25.02
CA TYR A 250 19.24 -5.93 -24.78
C TYR A 250 18.55 -6.77 -25.86
N THR A 251 19.21 -7.86 -26.26
CA THR A 251 18.55 -8.95 -26.99
C THR A 251 17.94 -9.92 -25.99
N VAL A 252 16.61 -9.87 -25.81
CA VAL A 252 15.91 -10.76 -24.89
C VAL A 252 15.69 -12.13 -25.55
N ILE A 253 16.10 -13.20 -24.86
CA ILE A 253 16.05 -14.58 -25.31
C ILE A 253 15.33 -15.40 -24.25
N ASP A 254 14.35 -16.21 -24.60
CA ASP A 254 13.75 -17.13 -23.62
C ASP A 254 14.74 -18.26 -23.28
N ALA A 255 14.94 -18.48 -22.00
CA ALA A 255 15.84 -19.52 -21.50
C ALA A 255 15.14 -20.87 -21.46
N ASP A 256 15.90 -21.94 -21.69
CA ASP A 256 15.41 -23.30 -21.55
C ASP A 256 15.05 -23.63 -20.11
N ASP A 257 14.04 -24.48 -19.94
CA ASP A 257 13.70 -25.03 -18.65
C ASP A 257 14.83 -25.96 -18.15
N SER A 258 15.10 -25.88 -16.85
CA SER A 258 16.04 -26.78 -16.19
C SER A 258 15.38 -28.12 -15.88
N ASP A 259 16.20 -29.12 -15.54
CA ASP A 259 15.70 -30.45 -15.20
C ASP A 259 14.66 -30.39 -14.05
N PRO A 260 13.51 -31.08 -14.19
CA PRO A 260 12.46 -31.02 -13.18
C PRO A 260 12.91 -31.44 -11.77
N ASP A 261 13.82 -32.39 -11.64
CA ASP A 261 14.29 -32.87 -10.34
C ASP A 261 15.32 -31.90 -9.73
N GLU A 262 16.20 -31.31 -10.54
CA GLU A 262 17.06 -30.19 -10.11
C GLU A 262 16.21 -29.04 -9.56
N THR A 263 15.17 -28.62 -10.28
CA THR A 263 14.34 -27.49 -9.86
C THR A 263 13.49 -27.78 -8.62
N LYS A 264 13.10 -29.05 -8.39
CA LYS A 264 12.44 -29.46 -7.14
C LYS A 264 13.39 -29.35 -5.95
N GLU A 265 14.63 -29.81 -6.11
CA GLU A 265 15.63 -29.70 -5.04
C GLU A 265 15.96 -28.24 -4.74
N VAL A 266 16.09 -27.36 -5.75
CA VAL A 266 16.22 -25.91 -5.55
C VAL A 266 15.11 -25.36 -4.67
N VAL A 267 13.84 -25.66 -4.97
CA VAL A 267 12.70 -25.16 -4.18
C VAL A 267 12.74 -25.67 -2.74
N LYS A 268 13.13 -26.93 -2.55
CA LYS A 268 13.25 -27.56 -1.23
C LYS A 268 14.37 -26.92 -0.40
N GLU A 269 15.56 -26.76 -0.97
CA GLU A 269 16.71 -26.10 -0.34
C GLU A 269 16.38 -24.65 0.05
N VAL A 270 15.83 -23.86 -0.88
CA VAL A 270 15.44 -22.46 -0.62
C VAL A 270 14.40 -22.38 0.50
N LYS A 271 13.40 -23.26 0.49
CA LYS A 271 12.36 -23.30 1.52
C LYS A 271 12.94 -23.67 2.89
N ALA A 272 13.88 -24.61 2.94
CA ALA A 272 14.56 -25.01 4.17
C ALA A 272 15.40 -23.86 4.73
N ALA A 273 16.27 -23.25 3.91
CA ALA A 273 17.11 -22.12 4.30
C ALA A 273 16.29 -20.91 4.80
N SER A 274 15.23 -20.54 4.09
CA SER A 274 14.34 -19.45 4.50
C SER A 274 13.61 -19.75 5.81
N LYS A 275 13.14 -21.00 6.00
CA LYS A 275 12.45 -21.40 7.24
C LYS A 275 13.41 -21.38 8.44
N GLU A 276 14.58 -22.00 8.30
CA GLU A 276 15.60 -22.04 9.36
C GLU A 276 16.00 -20.63 9.80
N LEU A 277 16.36 -19.77 8.83
CA LEU A 277 16.77 -18.39 9.10
C LEU A 277 15.64 -17.58 9.75
N TYR A 278 14.42 -17.69 9.23
CA TYR A 278 13.30 -16.91 9.75
C TYR A 278 12.87 -17.37 11.15
N SER A 279 12.81 -18.68 11.40
CA SER A 279 12.54 -19.20 12.75
C SER A 279 13.63 -18.78 13.74
N GLY A 280 14.91 -18.79 13.34
CA GLY A 280 16.00 -18.26 14.16
C GLY A 280 15.86 -16.76 14.45
N GLN A 281 15.41 -15.96 13.48
CA GLN A 281 15.14 -14.53 13.69
C GLN A 281 13.96 -14.29 14.65
N CYS A 282 12.85 -15.03 14.51
CA CYS A 282 11.71 -14.92 15.42
C CYS A 282 12.12 -15.30 16.85
N GLN A 283 12.89 -16.38 17.01
CA GLN A 283 13.43 -16.80 18.30
C GLN A 283 14.34 -15.71 18.90
N GLY A 284 15.32 -15.23 18.13
CA GLY A 284 16.26 -14.20 18.59
C GLY A 284 15.59 -12.88 18.97
N VAL A 285 14.49 -12.50 18.30
CA VAL A 285 13.65 -11.37 18.72
C VAL A 285 12.99 -11.67 20.06
N SER A 286 12.31 -12.80 20.22
CA SER A 286 11.58 -13.13 21.46
C SER A 286 12.50 -13.25 22.68
N GLU A 287 13.70 -13.81 22.50
CA GLU A 287 14.68 -14.04 23.57
C GLU A 287 15.56 -12.82 23.88
N SER A 288 15.55 -11.78 23.05
CA SER A 288 16.34 -10.57 23.29
C SER A 288 15.93 -9.85 24.58
N ASP A 289 16.86 -9.10 25.19
CA ASP A 289 16.57 -8.37 26.43
C ASP A 289 15.46 -7.33 26.24
N ASP A 290 14.65 -7.15 27.29
CA ASP A 290 13.69 -6.05 27.32
C ASP A 290 14.43 -4.71 27.44
N VAL A 291 14.01 -3.75 26.63
CA VAL A 291 14.55 -2.38 26.64
C VAL A 291 13.56 -1.42 27.29
N SER A 292 14.08 -0.43 28.01
CA SER A 292 13.30 0.72 28.49
C SER A 292 12.86 1.62 27.32
N ASP A 293 11.92 2.53 27.56
CA ASP A 293 11.45 3.46 26.51
C ASP A 293 12.56 4.40 26.02
N ALA A 294 13.46 4.82 26.92
CA ALA A 294 14.60 5.66 26.57
C ALA A 294 15.62 4.89 25.71
N GLU A 295 15.88 3.63 26.02
CA GLU A 295 16.76 2.76 25.22
C GLU A 295 16.14 2.44 23.86
N LEU A 296 14.84 2.13 23.81
CA LEU A 296 14.13 1.90 22.57
C LEU A 296 14.21 3.12 21.65
N LYS A 297 14.01 4.34 22.19
CA LYS A 297 14.16 5.58 21.43
C LYS A 297 15.58 5.76 20.88
N LYS A 298 16.60 5.53 21.72
CA LYS A 298 18.01 5.56 21.28
C LYS A 298 18.28 4.56 20.16
N LEU A 299 17.74 3.33 20.27
CA LEU A 299 17.85 2.33 19.22
C LEU A 299 17.16 2.81 17.95
N GLN A 300 15.94 3.32 18.01
CA GLN A 300 15.22 3.81 16.82
C GLN A 300 15.98 4.92 16.07
N GLU A 301 16.59 5.85 16.81
CA GLU A 301 17.39 6.95 16.25
C GLU A 301 18.76 6.48 15.72
N LYS A 302 19.28 5.36 16.21
CA LYS A 302 20.59 4.82 15.80
C LYS A 302 20.56 4.29 14.37
N ARG A 303 21.33 4.90 13.47
CA ARG A 303 21.41 4.46 12.05
C ARG A 303 22.13 3.11 11.87
N VAL A 304 23.28 2.95 12.51
CA VAL A 304 24.14 1.75 12.40
C VAL A 304 23.80 0.79 13.54
N LYS A 305 23.44 -0.45 13.22
CA LYS A 305 22.96 -1.44 14.20
C LYS A 305 23.56 -2.82 13.96
N THR A 306 23.88 -3.50 15.04
CA THR A 306 24.15 -4.95 15.00
C THR A 306 22.86 -5.75 14.89
N GLN A 307 22.96 -7.04 14.58
CA GLN A 307 21.80 -7.93 14.55
C GLN A 307 21.10 -8.03 15.91
N GLU A 308 21.85 -8.06 17.01
CA GLU A 308 21.31 -8.13 18.37
C GLU A 308 20.52 -6.86 18.73
N GLU A 309 21.05 -5.69 18.39
CA GLU A 309 20.35 -4.41 18.58
C GLU A 309 19.06 -4.31 17.76
N ARG A 310 19.04 -4.88 16.54
CA ARG A 310 17.82 -4.97 15.74
C ARG A 310 16.77 -5.87 16.41
N TYR A 311 17.18 -6.98 17.03
CA TYR A 311 16.27 -7.85 17.77
C TYR A 311 15.70 -7.16 19.01
N GLN A 312 16.54 -6.50 19.81
CA GLN A 312 16.10 -5.71 20.97
C GLN A 312 15.12 -4.60 20.58
N GLN A 313 15.43 -3.83 19.51
CA GLN A 313 14.51 -2.82 18.99
C GLN A 313 13.17 -3.45 18.59
N ARG A 314 13.22 -4.56 17.84
CA ARG A 314 12.01 -5.25 17.35
C ARG A 314 11.15 -5.78 18.51
N LYS A 315 11.76 -6.40 19.52
CA LYS A 315 11.05 -6.88 20.72
C LYS A 315 10.41 -5.73 21.48
N GLY A 316 11.16 -4.64 21.70
CA GLY A 316 10.65 -3.42 22.32
C GLY A 316 9.42 -2.86 21.59
N GLU A 317 9.49 -2.73 20.26
CA GLU A 317 8.36 -2.27 19.45
C GLU A 317 7.13 -3.17 19.53
N LEU A 318 7.32 -4.49 19.48
CA LEU A 318 6.21 -5.46 19.58
C LEU A 318 5.58 -5.45 20.97
N SER A 319 6.40 -5.41 22.02
CA SER A 319 5.93 -5.33 23.41
C SER A 319 5.02 -4.12 23.65
N ARG A 320 5.42 -2.92 23.20
CA ARG A 320 4.58 -1.70 23.34
C ARG A 320 3.33 -1.73 22.46
N ARG A 321 3.44 -2.34 21.28
CA ARG A 321 2.35 -2.41 20.31
C ARG A 321 1.22 -3.32 20.77
N TYR A 322 1.57 -4.49 21.30
CA TYR A 322 0.61 -5.54 21.65
C TYR A 322 0.32 -5.65 23.15
N GLU A 323 1.18 -5.08 24.02
CA GLU A 323 1.03 -5.08 25.48
C GLU A 323 0.90 -6.49 26.09
N VAL A 324 1.52 -7.46 25.44
CA VAL A 324 1.63 -8.86 25.82
C VAL A 324 3.07 -9.33 25.62
N GLU A 325 3.39 -10.51 26.15
CA GLU A 325 4.69 -11.15 25.96
C GLU A 325 4.99 -11.37 24.47
N VAL A 326 6.23 -11.09 24.06
CA VAL A 326 6.68 -11.24 22.68
C VAL A 326 7.17 -12.67 22.45
N THR A 327 6.33 -13.51 21.87
CA THR A 327 6.68 -14.88 21.46
C THR A 327 7.09 -14.93 19.98
N PRO A 328 7.80 -15.98 19.53
CA PRO A 328 8.10 -16.17 18.11
C PRO A 328 6.84 -16.10 17.23
N GLU A 329 5.73 -16.69 17.67
CA GLU A 329 4.46 -16.68 16.95
C GLU A 329 3.87 -15.27 16.81
N LEU A 330 4.05 -14.40 17.82
CA LEU A 330 3.64 -13.00 17.72
C LEU A 330 4.47 -12.24 16.69
N VAL A 331 5.78 -12.49 16.64
CA VAL A 331 6.67 -11.92 15.60
C VAL A 331 6.17 -12.35 14.22
N GLU A 332 5.84 -13.64 14.05
CA GLU A 332 5.35 -14.15 12.78
C GLU A 332 4.03 -13.52 12.35
N LYS A 333 3.07 -13.39 13.27
CA LYS A 333 1.78 -12.73 13.00
C LYS A 333 1.98 -11.26 12.64
N ASP A 334 2.83 -10.52 13.36
CA ASP A 334 3.09 -9.11 13.04
C ASP A 334 3.70 -8.95 11.64
N ASP A 335 4.66 -9.80 11.28
CA ASP A 335 5.29 -9.81 9.96
C ASP A 335 4.32 -10.13 8.82
N ASP A 336 3.24 -10.88 9.10
CA ASP A 336 2.13 -11.16 8.18
C ASP A 336 1.05 -10.05 8.14
N GLY A 337 1.26 -8.95 8.86
CA GLY A 337 0.37 -7.79 8.82
C GLY A 337 -0.82 -7.87 9.78
N TRP A 338 -0.70 -8.63 10.86
CA TRP A 338 -1.77 -8.80 11.84
C TRP A 338 -2.13 -7.50 12.58
N TYR A 339 -1.15 -6.66 12.90
CA TYR A 339 -1.39 -5.41 13.64
C TYR A 339 -2.48 -4.50 13.03
N PRO A 340 -2.40 -4.07 11.75
CA PRO A 340 -3.44 -3.24 11.16
C PRO A 340 -4.82 -3.94 11.13
N GLN A 341 -4.86 -5.27 10.99
CA GLN A 341 -6.12 -6.03 11.03
C GLN A 341 -6.73 -6.02 12.43
N LEU A 342 -5.92 -6.23 13.47
CA LEU A 342 -6.35 -6.15 14.86
C LEU A 342 -6.79 -4.74 15.26
N ARG A 343 -6.06 -3.70 14.85
CA ARG A 343 -6.48 -2.32 15.10
C ARG A 343 -7.84 -2.05 14.48
N LEU A 344 -8.04 -2.39 13.21
CA LEU A 344 -9.33 -2.19 12.55
C LEU A 344 -10.45 -2.94 13.28
N HIS A 345 -10.20 -4.17 13.71
CA HIS A 345 -11.18 -4.96 14.47
C HIS A 345 -11.48 -4.36 15.85
N TYR A 346 -10.46 -3.91 16.57
CA TYR A 346 -10.61 -3.28 17.88
C TYR A 346 -11.53 -2.06 17.79
N TYR A 347 -11.26 -1.13 16.87
CA TYR A 347 -12.09 0.06 16.70
C TYR A 347 -13.44 -0.21 16.01
N LEU A 348 -13.63 -1.35 15.35
CA LEU A 348 -14.93 -1.81 14.90
C LEU A 348 -15.76 -2.43 16.04
N SER A 349 -15.14 -2.80 17.15
CA SER A 349 -15.76 -3.53 18.27
C SER A 349 -15.56 -2.82 19.61
N VAL A 350 -14.81 -3.42 20.55
CA VAL A 350 -14.70 -2.97 21.95
C VAL A 350 -14.03 -1.60 22.09
N GLY A 351 -13.20 -1.21 21.13
CA GLY A 351 -12.50 0.08 21.09
C GLY A 351 -13.27 1.19 20.38
N ARG A 352 -14.49 0.93 19.89
CA ARG A 352 -15.23 1.83 18.99
C ARG A 352 -15.43 3.24 19.54
N GLN A 353 -15.63 3.37 20.84
CA GLN A 353 -15.83 4.67 21.51
C GLN A 353 -14.58 5.57 21.50
N PHE A 354 -13.37 5.00 21.34
CA PHE A 354 -12.11 5.75 21.32
C PHE A 354 -11.68 6.18 19.91
N LEU A 355 -12.37 5.70 18.87
CA LEU A 355 -11.99 5.92 17.48
C LEU A 355 -11.99 7.40 17.09
N VAL A 356 -13.03 8.14 17.46
CA VAL A 356 -13.19 9.56 17.09
C VAL A 356 -12.03 10.38 17.66
N ASN A 357 -11.75 10.24 18.95
CA ASN A 357 -10.63 10.92 19.61
C ASN A 357 -9.27 10.56 18.95
N ARG A 358 -9.07 9.28 18.61
CA ARG A 358 -7.85 8.83 17.92
C ARG A 358 -7.67 9.48 16.55
N ASP A 359 -8.72 9.53 15.74
CA ASP A 359 -8.67 10.13 14.40
C ASP A 359 -8.58 11.67 14.48
N SER A 360 -9.31 12.29 15.40
CA SER A 360 -9.25 13.72 15.75
C SER A 360 -7.84 14.17 16.11
N LYS A 361 -7.20 13.52 17.10
CA LYS A 361 -5.80 13.78 17.48
C LYS A 361 -4.85 13.63 16.30
N ARG A 362 -5.07 12.65 15.45
CA ARG A 362 -4.22 12.42 14.27
C ARG A 362 -4.43 13.49 13.19
N ALA A 363 -5.67 13.89 12.94
CA ALA A 363 -6.02 14.95 12.00
C ALA A 363 -5.41 16.29 12.46
N LYS A 364 -5.61 16.66 13.73
CA LYS A 364 -5.05 17.86 14.35
C LYS A 364 -3.53 17.87 14.31
N GLY A 365 -2.88 16.78 14.73
CA GLY A 365 -1.42 16.68 14.69
C GLY A 365 -0.81 16.77 13.28
N LEU A 366 -1.50 16.23 12.26
CA LEU A 366 -1.08 16.40 10.86
C LEU A 366 -1.28 17.83 10.36
N ALA A 367 -2.39 18.46 10.71
CA ALA A 367 -2.68 19.84 10.35
C ALA A 367 -1.69 20.80 11.03
N GLU A 368 -1.42 20.63 12.33
CA GLU A 368 -0.42 21.41 13.08
C GLU A 368 0.98 21.30 12.46
N ALA A 369 1.41 20.08 12.12
CA ALA A 369 2.71 19.87 11.48
C ALA A 369 2.82 20.45 10.06
N GLY A 370 1.68 20.66 9.40
CA GLY A 370 1.58 21.21 8.04
C GLY A 370 1.06 22.64 7.97
N GLU A 371 1.01 23.37 9.09
CA GLU A 371 0.46 24.74 9.15
C GLU A 371 -0.96 24.84 8.55
N ASN A 372 -1.84 23.93 8.98
CA ASN A 372 -3.20 23.66 8.49
C ASN A 372 -3.30 23.05 7.09
N ALA A 373 -2.20 22.90 6.36
CA ALA A 373 -2.19 22.28 5.04
C ALA A 373 -1.86 20.78 5.15
N ILE A 374 -2.61 19.94 4.43
CA ILE A 374 -2.41 18.48 4.49
C ILE A 374 -2.06 17.86 3.14
N TRP A 375 -1.16 16.89 3.17
CA TRP A 375 -0.96 15.99 2.04
C TRP A 375 -2.04 14.89 2.04
N LYS A 376 -3.02 14.98 1.12
CA LYS A 376 -4.20 14.10 1.07
C LYS A 376 -3.90 12.60 1.21
N PRO A 377 -2.92 12.01 0.49
CA PRO A 377 -2.60 10.58 0.64
C PRO A 377 -2.21 10.17 2.07
N ASP A 378 -1.42 10.99 2.76
CA ASP A 378 -0.95 10.68 4.12
C ASP A 378 -2.06 10.89 5.15
N PHE A 379 -2.85 11.96 4.99
CA PHE A 379 -4.06 12.19 5.79
C PHE A 379 -5.01 11.01 5.68
N ASN A 380 -5.40 10.62 4.46
CA ASN A 380 -6.34 9.53 4.22
C ASN A 380 -5.86 8.19 4.77
N LYS A 381 -4.59 7.84 4.57
CA LYS A 381 -3.98 6.62 5.11
C LYS A 381 -3.94 6.62 6.65
N GLY A 382 -3.95 7.80 7.25
CA GLY A 382 -3.95 7.99 8.69
C GLY A 382 -5.29 7.71 9.36
N GLN A 383 -6.40 8.04 8.69
CA GLN A 383 -7.75 7.93 9.21
C GLN A 383 -8.31 6.52 9.12
N MET A 384 -9.28 6.21 9.98
CA MET A 384 -9.92 4.89 10.06
C MET A 384 -11.43 4.98 10.28
N LEU A 385 -11.96 6.14 10.70
CA LEU A 385 -13.38 6.37 10.93
C LEU A 385 -14.23 6.01 9.71
N SER A 386 -13.85 6.47 8.51
CA SER A 386 -14.54 6.15 7.27
C SER A 386 -14.56 4.64 6.96
N SER A 387 -13.46 3.94 7.25
CA SER A 387 -13.38 2.48 7.08
C SER A 387 -14.27 1.74 8.07
N VAL A 388 -14.28 2.15 9.35
CA VAL A 388 -15.10 1.53 10.39
C VAL A 388 -16.59 1.77 10.12
N LEU A 389 -17.01 2.99 9.84
CA LEU A 389 -18.41 3.32 9.53
C LEU A 389 -18.91 2.56 8.29
N LEU A 390 -18.06 2.38 7.28
CA LEU A 390 -18.40 1.58 6.10
C LEU A 390 -18.63 0.10 6.46
N LEU A 391 -17.80 -0.47 7.34
CA LEU A 391 -17.97 -1.85 7.82
C LEU A 391 -19.19 -2.01 8.74
N GLU A 392 -19.52 -0.99 9.53
CA GLU A 392 -20.75 -0.93 10.34
C GLU A 392 -22.00 -0.89 9.45
N LYS A 393 -21.99 -0.04 8.41
CA LYS A 393 -23.08 0.03 7.40
C LYS A 393 -23.29 -1.31 6.68
N LEU A 394 -22.21 -2.06 6.48
CA LEU A 394 -22.25 -3.41 5.90
C LEU A 394 -22.66 -4.50 6.91
N ASN A 395 -22.91 -4.15 8.17
CA ASN A 395 -23.26 -5.08 9.25
C ASN A 395 -22.24 -6.22 9.40
N LEU A 396 -20.95 -5.97 9.18
CA LEU A 396 -19.92 -7.01 9.07
C LEU A 396 -19.87 -7.89 10.34
N LEU A 397 -19.94 -7.29 11.54
CA LEU A 397 -19.89 -8.02 12.80
C LEU A 397 -21.07 -8.98 13.01
N GLN A 398 -22.22 -8.75 12.37
CA GLN A 398 -23.34 -9.68 12.48
C GLN A 398 -23.04 -11.05 11.85
N MET A 399 -22.06 -11.11 10.94
CA MET A 399 -21.59 -12.36 10.33
C MET A 399 -20.77 -13.21 11.31
N LEU A 400 -20.33 -12.62 12.41
CA LEU A 400 -19.49 -13.25 13.44
C LEU A 400 -20.30 -13.82 14.62
N LYS A 401 -21.63 -13.93 14.48
CA LYS A 401 -22.46 -14.58 15.50
C LYS A 401 -22.19 -16.09 15.49
N THR A 402 -21.73 -16.62 16.62
CA THR A 402 -21.47 -18.05 16.79
C THR A 402 -22.76 -18.86 16.74
N GLY A 403 -22.67 -20.12 16.27
CA GLY A 403 -23.83 -21.02 16.13
C GLY A 403 -24.77 -20.70 14.96
N VAL A 404 -24.54 -19.60 14.24
CA VAL A 404 -25.36 -19.19 13.10
C VAL A 404 -24.80 -19.79 11.80
N ARG A 405 -25.67 -20.47 11.05
CA ARG A 405 -25.37 -20.95 9.69
C ARG A 405 -25.75 -19.88 8.65
N LEU A 406 -24.83 -19.63 7.73
CA LEU A 406 -24.92 -18.63 6.67
C LEU A 406 -24.86 -19.30 5.30
N ARG A 407 -25.79 -18.94 4.42
CA ARG A 407 -25.85 -19.32 3.01
C ARG A 407 -25.84 -18.07 2.14
N GLY A 408 -25.40 -18.21 0.89
CA GLY A 408 -25.42 -17.10 -0.07
C GLY A 408 -26.82 -16.54 -0.29
N SER A 409 -27.85 -17.39 -0.27
CA SER A 409 -29.26 -17.04 -0.46
C SER A 409 -29.93 -16.42 0.76
N ASP A 410 -29.30 -16.45 1.94
CA ASP A 410 -29.88 -15.84 3.14
C ASP A 410 -30.04 -14.32 2.92
N GLU A 411 -31.16 -13.75 3.38
CA GLU A 411 -31.53 -12.35 3.17
C GLU A 411 -30.41 -11.37 3.56
N ARG A 412 -29.84 -11.55 4.76
CA ARG A 412 -28.70 -10.75 5.24
C ARG A 412 -27.44 -10.82 4.35
N MET A 413 -27.21 -11.94 3.68
CA MET A 413 -26.06 -12.11 2.78
C MET A 413 -26.34 -11.39 1.46
N GLN A 414 -27.56 -11.50 0.92
CA GLN A 414 -27.98 -10.74 -0.26
C GLN A 414 -27.94 -9.23 0.01
N GLU A 415 -28.40 -8.80 1.19
CA GLU A 415 -28.34 -7.41 1.62
C GLU A 415 -26.89 -6.90 1.72
N LEU A 416 -25.99 -7.67 2.34
CA LEU A 416 -24.56 -7.36 2.34
C LEU A 416 -24.03 -7.16 0.91
N LYS A 417 -24.37 -8.05 -0.02
CA LYS A 417 -23.95 -7.93 -1.42
C LYS A 417 -24.50 -6.66 -2.06
N ARG A 418 -25.79 -6.37 -1.88
CA ARG A 418 -26.44 -5.17 -2.43
C ARG A 418 -25.76 -3.90 -1.94
N VAL A 419 -25.64 -3.73 -0.62
CA VAL A 419 -24.98 -2.55 -0.02
C VAL A 419 -23.51 -2.47 -0.42
N ALA A 420 -22.81 -3.60 -0.53
CA ALA A 420 -21.41 -3.61 -0.97
C ALA A 420 -21.25 -3.20 -2.44
N LEU A 421 -22.19 -3.54 -3.32
CA LEU A 421 -22.18 -3.11 -4.72
C LEU A 421 -22.43 -1.60 -4.83
N GLU A 422 -23.43 -1.09 -4.12
CA GLU A 422 -23.76 0.34 -4.07
C GLU A 422 -22.61 1.21 -3.56
N ASN A 423 -21.79 0.67 -2.65
CA ASN A 423 -20.66 1.38 -2.04
C ASN A 423 -19.30 0.88 -2.57
N SER A 424 -19.28 0.17 -3.70
CA SER A 424 -18.09 -0.52 -4.21
C SER A 424 -16.87 0.40 -4.43
N TYR A 425 -17.09 1.62 -4.92
CA TYR A 425 -16.04 2.62 -5.08
C TYR A 425 -15.43 3.04 -3.72
N LEU A 426 -16.26 3.30 -2.71
CA LEU A 426 -15.79 3.64 -1.36
C LEU A 426 -15.11 2.46 -0.68
N ILE A 427 -15.63 1.24 -0.84
CA ILE A 427 -14.97 0.02 -0.34
C ILE A 427 -13.60 -0.15 -0.99
N LYS A 428 -13.47 0.13 -2.28
CA LYS A 428 -12.18 0.09 -2.96
C LYS A 428 -11.23 1.19 -2.48
N THR A 429 -11.73 2.39 -2.25
CA THR A 429 -10.91 3.53 -1.82
C THR A 429 -10.46 3.41 -0.36
N CYS A 430 -11.36 3.09 0.57
CA CYS A 430 -11.08 3.06 2.01
C CYS A 430 -10.47 1.72 2.47
N LEU A 431 -10.94 0.59 1.93
CA LEU A 431 -10.52 -0.75 2.39
C LEU A 431 -9.58 -1.47 1.42
N ASN A 432 -9.40 -0.92 0.21
CA ASN A 432 -8.70 -1.56 -0.91
C ASN A 432 -9.28 -2.94 -1.29
N VAL A 433 -10.60 -3.09 -1.14
CA VAL A 433 -11.33 -4.32 -1.50
C VAL A 433 -12.10 -4.10 -2.80
N THR A 434 -11.90 -4.98 -3.78
CA THR A 434 -12.68 -4.96 -5.02
C THR A 434 -13.97 -5.76 -4.84
N VAL A 435 -15.10 -5.10 -5.05
CA VAL A 435 -16.44 -5.69 -5.08
C VAL A 435 -16.97 -5.62 -6.53
N SER A 436 -17.61 -6.68 -6.99
CA SER A 436 -18.21 -6.75 -8.33
C SER A 436 -19.39 -7.71 -8.35
N GLU A 437 -20.29 -7.58 -9.31
CA GLU A 437 -21.50 -8.41 -9.41
C GLU A 437 -21.20 -9.91 -9.53
N LYS A 438 -20.05 -10.25 -10.12
CA LYS A 438 -19.56 -11.63 -10.28
C LYS A 438 -19.26 -12.32 -8.96
N LEU A 439 -19.03 -11.58 -7.88
CA LEU A 439 -18.76 -12.15 -6.57
C LEU A 439 -20.06 -12.61 -5.91
N THR A 440 -20.01 -13.77 -5.28
CA THR A 440 -21.11 -14.23 -4.41
C THR A 440 -21.14 -13.42 -3.12
N PRO A 441 -22.28 -13.36 -2.42
CA PRO A 441 -22.36 -12.74 -1.10
C PRO A 441 -21.30 -13.23 -0.12
N VAL A 442 -21.09 -14.54 -0.07
CA VAL A 442 -20.07 -15.14 0.81
C VAL A 442 -18.66 -14.71 0.40
N ALA A 443 -18.36 -14.62 -0.91
CA ALA A 443 -17.05 -14.16 -1.37
C ALA A 443 -16.79 -12.70 -0.98
N ILE A 444 -17.81 -11.83 -1.05
CA ILE A 444 -17.72 -10.44 -0.57
C ILE A 444 -17.48 -10.43 0.95
N ALA A 445 -18.27 -11.19 1.71
CA ALA A 445 -18.10 -11.30 3.16
C ALA A 445 -16.68 -11.75 3.56
N GLN A 446 -16.14 -12.80 2.92
CA GLN A 446 -14.79 -13.30 3.20
C GLN A 446 -13.71 -12.25 2.89
N LYS A 447 -13.86 -11.47 1.81
CA LYS A 447 -12.93 -10.38 1.46
C LYS A 447 -12.96 -9.23 2.47
N LEU A 448 -14.12 -8.95 3.07
CA LEU A 448 -14.27 -7.91 4.09
C LEU A 448 -13.78 -8.42 5.46
N LEU A 449 -14.11 -9.65 5.84
CA LEU A 449 -13.67 -10.28 7.08
C LEU A 449 -12.15 -10.45 7.15
N SER A 450 -11.48 -10.69 6.02
CA SER A 450 -10.01 -10.75 6.00
C SER A 450 -9.34 -9.43 6.36
N LYS A 451 -10.04 -8.29 6.28
CA LYS A 451 -9.53 -6.99 6.75
C LYS A 451 -9.35 -6.92 8.26
N ILE A 452 -10.04 -7.80 9.01
CA ILE A 452 -9.98 -7.92 10.47
C ILE A 452 -9.41 -9.28 10.91
N ASP A 453 -8.72 -9.97 9.99
CA ASP A 453 -8.16 -11.31 10.18
C ASP A 453 -9.18 -12.34 10.70
N LEU A 454 -10.40 -12.31 10.15
CA LEU A 454 -11.44 -13.30 10.45
C LEU A 454 -11.97 -13.91 9.16
N ARG A 455 -12.66 -15.04 9.28
CA ARG A 455 -13.25 -15.76 8.15
C ARG A 455 -14.47 -16.57 8.57
N LEU A 456 -15.32 -16.89 7.61
CA LEU A 456 -16.36 -17.90 7.79
C LEU A 456 -15.81 -19.29 7.43
N THR A 457 -16.08 -20.28 8.25
CA THR A 457 -15.67 -21.68 8.03
C THR A 457 -16.75 -22.44 7.28
N TYR A 458 -16.38 -23.15 6.23
CA TYR A 458 -17.30 -24.01 5.49
C TYR A 458 -17.70 -25.23 6.33
N VAL A 459 -19.00 -25.53 6.39
CA VAL A 459 -19.54 -26.63 7.21
C VAL A 459 -20.25 -27.72 6.40
N GLY A 460 -20.55 -27.47 5.13
CA GLY A 460 -21.21 -28.45 4.27
C GLY A 460 -22.06 -27.82 3.20
N ARG A 461 -22.93 -28.63 2.60
CA ARG A 461 -23.93 -28.19 1.63
C ARG A 461 -25.33 -28.59 2.07
N LEU A 462 -26.30 -27.69 1.86
CA LEU A 462 -27.72 -27.96 2.09
C LEU A 462 -28.49 -27.85 0.78
N GLY A 463 -29.54 -28.67 0.64
CA GLY A 463 -30.44 -28.66 -0.50
C GLY A 463 -30.45 -29.95 -1.34
N PRO A 464 -31.44 -30.09 -2.23
CA PRO A 464 -31.59 -31.26 -3.09
C PRO A 464 -30.47 -31.34 -4.14
N ARG A 465 -30.24 -32.55 -4.68
CA ARG A 465 -29.21 -32.81 -5.71
C ARG A 465 -29.48 -31.91 -6.93
N GLY A 466 -28.50 -31.09 -7.31
CA GLY A 466 -28.63 -30.07 -8.37
C GLY A 466 -28.74 -28.63 -7.87
N ASN A 467 -29.37 -28.41 -6.70
CA ASN A 467 -29.57 -27.07 -6.10
C ASN A 467 -28.92 -26.96 -4.72
N ARG A 468 -27.74 -27.57 -4.55
CA ARG A 468 -27.02 -27.57 -3.28
C ARG A 468 -26.29 -26.25 -3.06
N GLU A 469 -26.53 -25.63 -1.93
CA GLU A 469 -25.88 -24.41 -1.51
C GLU A 469 -24.84 -24.68 -0.44
N SER A 470 -23.69 -24.01 -0.53
CA SER A 470 -22.64 -24.09 0.49
C SER A 470 -23.04 -23.32 1.74
N VAL A 471 -22.83 -23.94 2.89
CA VAL A 471 -23.15 -23.39 4.21
C VAL A 471 -21.85 -23.06 4.93
N TYR A 472 -21.84 -21.91 5.58
CA TYR A 472 -20.71 -21.40 6.34
C TYR A 472 -21.15 -21.04 7.75
N GLN A 473 -20.21 -21.02 8.69
CA GLN A 473 -20.44 -20.53 10.05
C GLN A 473 -19.20 -19.80 10.54
N PHE A 474 -19.38 -18.83 11.44
CA PHE A 474 -18.24 -18.29 12.17
C PHE A 474 -17.82 -19.25 13.29
N VAL A 475 -16.51 -19.48 13.38
CA VAL A 475 -15.87 -20.19 14.49
C VAL A 475 -14.91 -19.20 15.09
N ALA A 476 -15.09 -18.89 16.37
CA ALA A 476 -14.23 -17.96 17.09
C ALA A 476 -12.77 -18.42 17.01
N SER A 477 -11.87 -17.48 16.76
CA SER A 477 -10.43 -17.72 16.70
C SER A 477 -9.83 -17.58 18.09
N ASP A 478 -9.07 -18.58 18.54
CA ASP A 478 -8.25 -18.48 19.75
C ASP A 478 -6.82 -18.08 19.37
N ASP A 479 -6.67 -16.84 18.90
CA ASP A 479 -5.39 -16.30 18.42
C ASP A 479 -4.76 -15.27 19.36
N GLY A 480 -5.33 -15.11 20.56
CA GLY A 480 -4.88 -14.17 21.58
C GLY A 480 -5.38 -12.73 21.44
N ARG A 481 -6.18 -12.41 20.40
CA ARG A 481 -6.68 -11.03 20.19
C ARG A 481 -7.49 -10.47 21.35
N ASP A 482 -8.26 -11.29 22.04
CA ASP A 482 -9.10 -10.83 23.16
C ASP A 482 -8.27 -10.35 24.35
N SER A 483 -7.12 -10.99 24.60
CA SER A 483 -6.14 -10.54 25.60
C SER A 483 -5.57 -9.18 25.22
N ILE A 484 -5.16 -9.02 23.96
CA ILE A 484 -4.62 -7.76 23.42
C ILE A 484 -5.67 -6.64 23.50
N PHE A 485 -6.91 -6.92 23.10
CA PHE A 485 -8.00 -5.96 23.17
C PHE A 485 -8.30 -5.52 24.60
N SER A 486 -8.24 -6.46 25.56
CA SER A 486 -8.42 -6.14 26.97
C SER A 486 -7.32 -5.20 27.50
N LYS A 487 -6.09 -5.32 26.99
CA LYS A 487 -4.98 -4.42 27.32
C LYS A 487 -5.17 -3.03 26.71
N TRP A 488 -5.43 -2.98 25.40
CA TRP A 488 -5.67 -1.72 24.68
C TRP A 488 -6.87 -0.95 25.24
N LEU A 489 -7.95 -1.65 25.59
CA LEU A 489 -9.14 -1.06 26.20
C LEU A 489 -8.80 -0.35 27.52
N LYS A 490 -8.10 -1.05 28.43
CA LYS A 490 -7.64 -0.46 29.70
C LYS A 490 -6.72 0.74 29.50
N ARG A 491 -5.81 0.68 28.53
CA ARG A 491 -4.94 1.81 28.19
C ARG A 491 -5.76 3.01 27.74
N ASP A 492 -6.68 2.82 26.80
CA ASP A 492 -7.46 3.91 26.22
C ASP A 492 -8.42 4.52 27.26
N GLU A 493 -9.01 3.70 28.15
CA GLU A 493 -9.77 4.15 29.32
C GLU A 493 -8.93 5.01 30.27
N ALA A 494 -7.70 4.57 30.60
CA ALA A 494 -6.80 5.30 31.48
C ALA A 494 -6.37 6.66 30.88
N VAL A 495 -6.17 6.74 29.56
CA VAL A 495 -5.84 8.00 28.87
C VAL A 495 -6.97 9.03 29.03
N ILE A 496 -8.23 8.61 28.92
CA ILE A 496 -9.37 9.51 29.15
C ILE A 496 -9.44 9.92 30.62
N ALA A 497 -9.31 8.98 31.56
CA ALA A 497 -9.34 9.27 32.99
C ALA A 497 -8.25 10.28 33.40
N ASN A 498 -7.03 10.16 32.87
CA ASN A 498 -5.95 11.10 33.18
C ASN A 498 -6.16 12.47 32.52
N SER A 499 -6.79 12.51 31.34
CA SER A 499 -7.13 13.76 30.65
C SER A 499 -8.25 14.53 31.38
N SER A 500 -9.21 13.83 32.00
CA SER A 500 -10.28 14.46 32.80
C SER A 500 -9.84 14.88 34.21
N VAL A 501 -8.89 14.16 34.83
CA VAL A 501 -8.30 14.55 36.13
C VAL A 501 -7.43 15.80 36.03
N SER A 502 -6.76 16.02 34.88
CA SER A 502 -5.94 17.22 34.66
C SER A 502 -6.76 18.51 34.48
N VAL A 503 -8.05 18.40 34.15
CA VAL A 503 -8.97 19.55 34.01
C VAL A 503 -9.69 19.88 35.32
N THR A 504 -9.73 18.95 36.28
CA THR A 504 -10.46 19.13 37.55
C THR A 504 -9.62 19.72 38.70
N SER A 505 -8.33 19.95 38.50
CA SER A 505 -7.44 20.56 39.50
C SER A 505 -7.17 22.05 39.28
N ASN A 506 -8.15 22.81 38.78
CA ASN A 506 -8.25 24.27 38.95
C ASN A 506 -9.60 24.76 38.40
N ILE A 507 -10.60 24.93 39.28
CA ILE A 507 -11.58 26.02 39.32
C ILE A 507 -12.51 25.70 40.50
N ASN A 508 -12.37 26.46 41.58
CA ASN A 508 -13.34 26.57 42.65
C ASN A 508 -14.12 27.87 42.40
N VAL A 509 -15.35 27.80 41.88
CA VAL A 509 -16.29 28.93 41.90
C VAL A 509 -17.70 28.42 42.20
N PRO A 510 -18.47 29.09 43.08
CA PRO A 510 -19.74 28.60 43.61
C PRO A 510 -20.92 28.85 42.65
N ALA A 511 -21.94 28.00 42.73
CA ALA A 511 -23.26 28.22 42.13
C ALA A 511 -23.92 29.50 42.66
N PRO A 512 -24.76 30.19 41.86
CA PRO A 512 -26.18 30.17 42.20
C PRO A 512 -27.21 30.27 41.04
N ILE A 513 -28.37 29.65 41.34
CA ILE A 513 -29.76 30.09 41.12
C ILE A 513 -30.39 29.98 39.71
N THR A 514 -31.44 29.14 39.72
CA THR A 514 -32.54 28.94 38.79
C THR A 514 -33.37 30.19 38.50
N ASP A 515 -33.82 30.34 37.25
CA ASP A 515 -35.13 30.94 37.00
C ASP A 515 -35.82 30.32 35.78
N THR A 516 -37.12 30.11 35.93
CA THR A 516 -38.03 29.39 35.04
C THR A 516 -39.01 30.37 34.40
N THR A 517 -39.21 30.32 33.07
CA THR A 517 -40.51 30.58 32.41
C THR A 517 -40.49 30.19 30.92
N PRO A 518 -41.65 29.82 30.29
CA PRO A 518 -41.68 28.93 29.11
C PRO A 518 -42.32 29.48 27.81
N LEU A 519 -42.18 28.65 26.73
CA LEU A 519 -42.96 28.56 25.46
C LEU A 519 -42.63 29.56 24.31
N PRO A 520 -42.83 29.21 23.00
CA PRO A 520 -43.83 28.28 22.47
C PRO A 520 -43.41 27.25 21.39
N SER A 521 -44.33 26.31 21.20
CA SER A 521 -44.45 25.30 20.15
C SER A 521 -44.83 25.87 18.78
N ASN A 522 -44.26 25.33 17.70
CA ASN A 522 -44.92 24.90 16.43
C ASN A 522 -43.85 24.36 15.48
N GLN A 523 -43.91 23.08 15.09
CA GLN A 523 -44.45 22.63 13.80
C GLN A 523 -43.74 23.24 12.58
N ASP A 524 -42.66 22.60 12.12
CA ASP A 524 -42.49 22.14 10.74
C ASP A 524 -41.18 21.33 10.62
N MET A 525 -41.30 20.00 10.53
CA MET A 525 -40.18 19.10 10.22
C MET A 525 -40.41 18.52 8.83
N GLY A 526 -40.12 19.33 7.81
CA GLY A 526 -39.90 18.87 6.45
C GLY A 526 -38.53 18.19 6.36
N GLY A 527 -38.50 16.97 5.82
CA GLY A 527 -37.29 16.14 5.76
C GLY A 527 -36.12 16.82 5.06
N GLN A 528 -34.97 16.85 5.75
CA GLN A 528 -33.69 17.16 5.12
C GLN A 528 -33.26 15.97 4.24
N GLU A 529 -33.48 16.10 2.93
CA GLU A 529 -32.75 15.32 1.93
C GLU A 529 -31.24 15.57 2.08
N ASN A 530 -30.43 14.50 1.94
CA ASN A 530 -28.97 14.56 1.89
C ASN A 530 -28.51 15.65 0.89
N SER A 531 -27.86 16.72 1.37
CA SER A 531 -27.41 17.84 0.52
C SER A 531 -26.46 17.39 -0.61
N THR A 532 -25.67 16.33 -0.37
CA THR A 532 -24.80 15.71 -1.38
C THR A 532 -25.58 15.00 -2.49
N HIS A 533 -26.74 14.40 -2.18
CA HIS A 533 -27.58 13.75 -3.18
C HIS A 533 -28.30 14.79 -4.05
N SER A 534 -28.78 15.87 -3.42
CA SER A 534 -29.42 17.01 -4.10
C SER A 534 -28.45 17.70 -5.08
N TRP A 535 -27.21 17.96 -4.65
CA TRP A 535 -26.19 18.55 -5.51
C TRP A 535 -25.85 17.67 -6.73
N TRP A 536 -25.72 16.36 -6.54
CA TRP A 536 -25.45 15.45 -7.67
C TRP A 536 -26.61 15.31 -8.66
N GLN A 537 -27.86 15.42 -8.19
CA GLN A 537 -29.02 15.48 -9.09
C GLN A 537 -29.00 16.76 -9.93
N GLN A 538 -28.63 17.89 -9.32
CA GLN A 538 -28.46 19.17 -10.01
C GLN A 538 -27.35 19.12 -11.07
N VAL A 539 -26.18 18.56 -10.72
CA VAL A 539 -25.06 18.37 -11.66
C VAL A 539 -25.43 17.46 -12.83
N LYS A 540 -26.16 16.36 -12.59
CA LYS A 540 -26.63 15.47 -13.67
C LYS A 540 -27.61 16.19 -14.60
N SER A 541 -28.47 17.05 -14.08
CA SER A 541 -29.37 17.90 -14.88
C SER A 541 -28.59 18.91 -15.72
N HIS A 542 -27.57 19.56 -15.15
CA HIS A 542 -26.70 20.46 -15.89
C HIS A 542 -25.88 19.72 -16.96
N SER A 543 -25.45 18.49 -16.69
CA SER A 543 -24.73 17.66 -17.66
C SER A 543 -25.58 17.28 -18.86
N ALA A 544 -26.86 16.95 -18.65
CA ALA A 544 -27.80 16.72 -19.75
C ALA A 544 -27.91 17.94 -20.68
N LYS A 545 -28.06 19.14 -20.11
CA LYS A 545 -28.09 20.39 -20.87
C LYS A 545 -26.75 20.67 -21.56
N PHE A 546 -25.63 20.39 -20.90
CA PHE A 546 -24.31 20.56 -21.49
C PHE A 546 -24.13 19.69 -22.74
N MET A 547 -24.58 18.44 -22.72
CA MET A 547 -24.52 17.54 -23.87
C MET A 547 -25.28 18.09 -25.09
N GLU A 548 -26.47 18.66 -24.90
CA GLU A 548 -27.22 19.33 -25.98
C GLU A 548 -26.46 20.54 -26.54
N ARG A 549 -25.71 21.26 -25.70
CA ARG A 549 -24.91 22.41 -26.12
C ARG A 549 -23.64 22.02 -26.86
N VAL A 550 -23.02 20.89 -26.52
CA VAL A 550 -21.88 20.33 -27.26
C VAL A 550 -22.28 20.00 -28.70
N GLU A 551 -23.46 19.43 -28.92
CA GLU A 551 -24.00 19.18 -30.27
C GLU A 551 -24.28 20.46 -31.05
N SER A 552 -24.54 21.57 -30.36
CA SER A 552 -24.78 22.89 -30.96
C SER A 552 -23.51 23.68 -31.25
N GLY A 553 -22.34 23.19 -30.83
CA GLY A 553 -21.03 23.79 -31.08
C GLY A 553 -20.30 24.28 -29.82
N LEU A 554 -18.98 24.47 -29.96
CA LEU A 554 -18.06 24.68 -28.84
C LEU A 554 -18.34 25.96 -28.03
N GLU A 555 -18.70 27.05 -28.71
CA GLU A 555 -19.02 28.33 -28.05
C GLU A 555 -20.30 28.23 -27.21
N ALA A 556 -21.29 27.46 -27.64
CA ALA A 556 -22.53 27.24 -26.88
C ALA A 556 -22.27 26.40 -25.61
N ALA A 557 -21.34 25.43 -25.69
CA ALA A 557 -20.89 24.65 -24.54
C ALA A 557 -20.13 25.51 -23.52
N LYS A 558 -19.24 26.38 -24.01
CA LYS A 558 -18.46 27.32 -23.19
C LYS A 558 -19.33 28.37 -22.51
N GLU A 559 -20.27 28.96 -23.24
CA GLU A 559 -21.24 29.93 -22.70
C GLU A 559 -22.09 29.28 -21.60
N PHE A 560 -22.57 28.05 -21.82
CA PHE A 560 -23.32 27.32 -20.80
C PHE A 560 -22.50 27.11 -19.52
N LEU A 561 -21.25 26.65 -19.65
CA LEU A 561 -20.38 26.45 -18.49
C LEU A 561 -20.15 27.76 -17.73
N SER A 562 -20.02 28.91 -18.41
CA SER A 562 -19.84 30.20 -17.72
C SER A 562 -21.01 30.62 -16.83
N THR A 563 -22.21 30.05 -17.04
CA THR A 563 -23.38 30.30 -16.17
C THR A 563 -23.34 29.52 -14.86
N LEU A 564 -22.41 28.57 -14.71
CA LEU A 564 -22.27 27.68 -13.56
C LEU A 564 -21.13 28.12 -12.63
N THR A 565 -21.23 27.74 -11.36
CA THR A 565 -20.11 27.84 -10.41
C THR A 565 -18.96 26.91 -10.81
N SER A 566 -17.73 27.17 -10.36
CA SER A 566 -16.57 26.32 -10.69
C SER A 566 -16.81 24.85 -10.32
N ASP A 567 -17.37 24.59 -9.14
CA ASP A 567 -17.70 23.23 -8.68
C ASP A 567 -18.75 22.55 -9.58
N GLU A 568 -19.75 23.28 -10.05
CA GLU A 568 -20.75 22.76 -10.98
C GLU A 568 -20.18 22.51 -12.38
N ARG A 569 -19.24 23.34 -12.87
CA ARG A 569 -18.55 23.11 -14.15
C ARG A 569 -17.75 21.81 -14.11
N TRP A 570 -17.00 21.61 -13.03
CA TRP A 570 -16.28 20.36 -12.79
C TRP A 570 -17.25 19.18 -12.68
N GLY A 571 -18.34 19.35 -11.93
CA GLY A 571 -19.40 18.34 -11.82
C GLY A 571 -19.99 17.95 -13.17
N VAL A 572 -20.29 18.94 -14.03
CA VAL A 572 -20.86 18.75 -15.36
C VAL A 572 -19.92 18.00 -16.29
N MET A 573 -18.64 18.38 -16.32
CA MET A 573 -17.63 17.72 -17.16
C MET A 573 -17.42 16.26 -16.73
N VAL A 574 -17.46 15.99 -15.42
CA VAL A 574 -17.36 14.63 -14.86
C VAL A 574 -18.59 13.79 -15.21
N ALA A 575 -19.80 14.34 -15.05
CA ALA A 575 -21.02 13.64 -15.41
C ALA A 575 -21.14 13.41 -16.94
N PHE A 576 -20.58 14.33 -17.74
CA PHE A 576 -20.53 14.21 -19.19
C PHE A 576 -19.55 13.12 -19.64
N GLU A 577 -18.34 13.06 -19.08
CA GLU A 577 -17.36 11.99 -19.35
C GLU A 577 -17.95 10.60 -19.01
N GLU A 578 -18.67 10.51 -17.88
CA GLU A 578 -19.31 9.26 -17.44
C GLU A 578 -20.45 8.83 -18.37
N ALA A 579 -21.28 9.78 -18.83
CA ALA A 579 -22.43 9.48 -19.68
C ALA A 579 -22.05 9.23 -21.15
N GLN A 580 -21.07 9.98 -21.69
CA GLN A 580 -20.72 10.00 -23.11
C GLN A 580 -19.19 10.09 -23.32
N PRO A 581 -18.42 9.04 -22.96
CA PRO A 581 -16.95 9.08 -22.96
C PRO A 581 -16.34 9.30 -24.35
N VAL A 582 -17.01 8.88 -25.42
CA VAL A 582 -16.57 9.10 -26.81
C VAL A 582 -16.71 10.57 -27.20
N MET A 583 -17.87 11.18 -26.88
CA MET A 583 -18.13 12.58 -27.18
C MET A 583 -17.26 13.51 -26.34
N PHE A 584 -16.98 13.12 -25.09
CA PHE A 584 -15.99 13.79 -24.25
C PHE A 584 -14.60 13.76 -24.89
N GLY A 585 -14.15 12.60 -25.37
CA GLY A 585 -12.87 12.46 -26.08
C GLY A 585 -12.77 13.37 -27.32
N GLN A 586 -13.86 13.52 -28.07
CA GLN A 586 -13.94 14.43 -29.21
C GLN A 586 -13.86 15.90 -28.78
N LEU A 587 -14.61 16.29 -27.75
CA LEU A 587 -14.56 17.66 -27.20
C LEU A 587 -13.16 18.04 -26.69
N VAL A 588 -12.45 17.11 -26.04
CA VAL A 588 -11.06 17.33 -25.60
C VAL A 588 -10.10 17.47 -26.78
N ALA A 589 -10.35 16.76 -27.89
CA ALA A 589 -9.55 16.87 -29.10
C ALA A 589 -9.80 18.21 -29.83
N ASP A 590 -11.06 18.64 -29.89
CA ASP A 590 -11.48 19.87 -30.58
C ASP A 590 -11.18 21.13 -29.76
N ALA A 591 -11.06 21.02 -28.43
CA ALA A 591 -10.71 22.12 -27.53
C ALA A 591 -9.63 21.71 -26.51
N PRO A 592 -8.35 21.66 -26.89
CA PRO A 592 -7.26 21.22 -26.01
C PRO A 592 -7.10 22.07 -24.72
N ASP A 593 -7.63 23.29 -24.74
CA ASP A 593 -7.63 24.27 -23.65
C ASP A 593 -8.91 24.29 -22.81
N TRP A 594 -9.84 23.33 -23.00
CA TRP A 594 -11.13 23.27 -22.30
C TRP A 594 -11.03 23.37 -20.77
N MET A 595 -9.89 22.96 -20.19
CA MET A 595 -9.63 23.09 -18.75
C MET A 595 -9.62 24.55 -18.27
N LEU A 596 -9.32 25.51 -19.14
CA LEU A 596 -9.39 26.94 -18.81
C LEU A 596 -10.83 27.42 -18.59
N TRP A 597 -11.84 26.68 -19.07
CA TRP A 597 -13.25 27.04 -18.87
C TRP A 597 -13.76 26.67 -17.48
N MET A 598 -12.98 25.89 -16.73
CA MET A 598 -13.33 25.41 -15.40
C MET A 598 -12.99 26.42 -14.28
N GLY A 599 -12.27 27.50 -14.62
CA GLY A 599 -11.80 28.54 -13.69
C GLY A 599 -12.85 29.56 -13.26
#